data_AF-A0A060CBP7-F1
#
_entry.id   AF-A0A060CBP7-F1
#
_cell.length_a   1.000
_cell.length_b   1.000
_cell.length_c   1.000
_cell.angle_alpha   90.00
_cell.angle_beta   90.00
_cell.angle_gamma   90.00
#
_symmetry.space_group_name_H-M   'P 1'
#
loop_
_entity.id
_entity.type
_entity.pdbx_description
1 polymer ?
#
loop_
_entity_poly.entity_id
_entity_poly.type
_entity_poly.pdbx_seq_one_letter_code
_entity_poly.pdbx_strand_id
1 'polypeptide(L)'
;AIVAVEDKRFWEHNGVDGEGLMRAVYLAVTADATQGASTITQQLVRNTLREAAEAADDEEALEAATEVSVERKIREWRYALAYEERLNSIYGNVCTDAPEVDCGKEKVLEQYLNIAQFGTRIYGVEAAAQYYFGISAAELNIVQAATIAGIT
;
A
#
# COMPACT_ATOMS: atom_id res chain seq x y z
N ALA A 1 -9.69 4.03 7.62
CA ALA A 1 -10.51 3.72 6.42
C ALA A 1 -9.70 2.88 5.43
N ILE A 2 -8.59 3.40 4.89
CA ILE A 2 -7.73 2.71 3.90
C ILE A 2 -7.33 1.29 4.29
N VAL A 3 -6.74 1.10 5.48
CA VAL A 3 -6.38 -0.24 5.98
C VAL A 3 -7.55 -1.23 5.89
N ALA A 4 -8.78 -0.80 6.23
CA ALA A 4 -9.93 -1.70 6.19
C ALA A 4 -10.40 -2.06 4.78
N VAL A 5 -10.08 -1.24 3.77
CA VAL A 5 -10.47 -1.44 2.37
C VAL A 5 -9.38 -2.21 1.62
N GLU A 6 -8.14 -1.74 1.70
CA GLU A 6 -7.00 -2.22 0.92
C GLU A 6 -6.30 -3.43 1.55
N ASP A 7 -6.19 -3.48 2.89
CA ASP A 7 -5.34 -4.46 3.56
C ASP A 7 -5.78 -4.68 5.01
N LYS A 8 -6.85 -5.46 5.18
CA LYS A 8 -7.51 -5.66 6.49
C LYS A 8 -6.60 -6.23 7.58
N ARG A 9 -5.54 -6.92 7.18
CA ARG A 9 -4.56 -7.56 8.07
C ARG A 9 -3.21 -6.86 8.03
N PHE A 10 -3.17 -5.61 7.59
CA PHE A 10 -1.95 -4.81 7.47
C PHE A 10 -1.03 -4.90 8.69
N TRP A 11 -1.61 -4.89 9.90
CA TRP A 11 -0.88 -4.93 11.16
C TRP A 11 -0.43 -6.34 11.59
N GLU A 12 -0.91 -7.40 10.94
CA GLU A 12 -0.68 -8.79 11.33
C GLU A 12 0.43 -9.47 10.50
N HIS A 13 0.79 -8.92 9.34
CA HIS A 13 1.81 -9.48 8.44
C HIS A 13 3.02 -8.56 8.28
N ASN A 14 4.14 -9.09 7.79
CA ASN A 14 5.36 -8.30 7.53
C ASN A 14 5.49 -8.01 6.01
N GLY A 15 4.75 -7.04 5.48
CA GLY A 15 4.77 -6.68 4.05
C GLY A 15 4.10 -7.64 3.06
N VAL A 16 3.98 -8.94 3.36
CA VAL A 16 3.29 -9.93 2.52
C VAL A 16 2.31 -10.73 3.36
N ASP A 17 1.03 -10.71 2.98
CA ASP A 17 -0.01 -11.52 3.63
C ASP A 17 -0.02 -12.94 3.05
N GLY A 18 0.66 -13.87 3.74
CA GLY A 18 0.73 -15.28 3.33
C GLY A 18 -0.61 -16.01 3.36
N GLU A 19 -1.50 -15.67 4.31
CA GLU A 19 -2.84 -16.23 4.36
C GLU A 19 -3.71 -15.66 3.24
N GLY A 20 -3.56 -14.36 2.97
CA GLY A 20 -4.22 -13.66 1.87
C GLY A 20 -3.79 -14.21 0.52
N LEU A 21 -2.50 -14.52 0.38
CA LEU A 21 -1.93 -15.15 -0.80
C LEU A 21 -2.49 -16.57 -1.02
N MET A 22 -2.49 -17.43 0.02
CA MET A 22 -3.03 -18.79 -0.10
C MET A 22 -4.53 -18.79 -0.42
N ARG A 23 -5.29 -17.86 0.19
CA ARG A 23 -6.70 -17.65 -0.14
C ARG A 23 -6.89 -17.15 -1.58
N ALA A 24 -6.08 -16.20 -2.04
CA ALA A 24 -6.15 -15.66 -3.39
C ALA A 24 -5.80 -16.72 -4.45
N VAL A 25 -4.80 -17.56 -4.19
CA VAL A 25 -4.46 -18.73 -5.05
C VAL A 25 -5.66 -19.70 -5.12
N TYR A 26 -6.27 -20.01 -3.97
CA TYR A 26 -7.46 -20.87 -3.94
C TYR A 26 -8.65 -20.27 -4.71
N LEU A 27 -8.92 -18.97 -4.53
CA LEU A 27 -9.99 -18.24 -5.23
C LEU A 27 -9.73 -18.12 -6.74
N ALA A 28 -8.47 -17.94 -7.15
CA ALA A 28 -8.08 -17.92 -8.56
C ALA A 28 -8.30 -19.25 -9.25
N VAL A 29 -8.00 -20.36 -8.57
CA VAL A 29 -8.24 -21.72 -9.10
C VAL A 29 -9.74 -22.08 -9.12
N THR A 30 -10.55 -21.43 -8.27
CA THR A 30 -12.00 -21.63 -8.20
C THR A 30 -12.81 -20.59 -9.00
N ALA A 31 -12.13 -19.82 -9.85
CA ALA A 31 -12.66 -18.88 -10.84
C ALA A 31 -13.30 -17.58 -10.30
N ASP A 32 -13.01 -17.19 -9.06
CA ASP A 32 -13.48 -15.93 -8.47
C ASP A 32 -12.32 -15.14 -7.82
N ALA A 33 -11.21 -15.00 -8.57
CA ALA A 33 -10.10 -14.15 -8.16
C ALA A 33 -10.50 -12.67 -8.23
N THR A 34 -10.94 -12.16 -7.10
CA THR A 34 -11.15 -10.73 -6.87
C THR A 34 -9.79 -10.01 -6.85
N GLN A 35 -9.67 -8.93 -7.63
CA GLN A 35 -8.62 -7.92 -7.46
C GLN A 35 -8.65 -7.43 -6.01
N GLY A 36 -7.49 -7.40 -5.35
CA GLY A 36 -7.38 -7.03 -3.92
C GLY A 36 -6.40 -7.87 -3.09
N ALA A 37 -5.66 -8.81 -3.69
CA ALA A 37 -4.72 -9.66 -2.96
C ALA A 37 -3.36 -9.00 -2.61
N SER A 38 -3.13 -7.73 -3.00
CA SER A 38 -1.83 -7.06 -2.75
C SER A 38 -1.91 -6.20 -1.49
N THR A 39 -0.96 -6.40 -0.58
CA THR A 39 -0.83 -5.61 0.66
C THR A 39 -0.50 -4.15 0.38
N ILE A 40 -0.74 -3.27 1.36
CA ILE A 40 -0.36 -1.84 1.27
C ILE A 40 1.13 -1.69 0.94
N THR A 41 2.00 -2.47 1.58
CA THR A 41 3.45 -2.44 1.37
C THR A 41 3.84 -2.85 -0.05
N GLN A 42 3.17 -3.85 -0.62
CA GLN A 42 3.35 -4.26 -2.01
C GLN A 42 2.95 -3.16 -2.99
N GLN A 43 1.82 -2.49 -2.71
CA GLN A 43 1.37 -1.36 -3.52
C GLN A 43 2.33 -0.17 -3.42
N LEU A 44 2.83 0.14 -2.21
CA LEU A 44 3.86 1.16 -1.98
C LEU A 44 5.11 0.88 -2.82
N VAL A 45 5.69 -0.32 -2.71
CA VAL A 45 6.86 -0.74 -3.49
C VAL A 45 6.62 -0.56 -4.99
N ARG A 46 5.46 -1.03 -5.49
CA ARG A 46 5.13 -0.92 -6.92
C ARG A 46 5.06 0.53 -7.37
N ASN A 47 4.40 1.39 -6.59
CA ASN A 47 4.24 2.81 -6.92
C ASN A 47 5.59 3.53 -6.91
N THR A 48 6.45 3.27 -5.91
CA THR A 48 7.80 3.83 -5.83
C THR A 48 8.69 3.37 -7.00
N LEU A 49 8.62 2.10 -7.40
CA LEU A 49 9.39 1.61 -8.56
C LEU A 49 8.94 2.27 -9.87
N ARG A 50 7.63 2.44 -10.07
CA ARG A 50 7.08 3.20 -11.20
C ARG A 50 7.57 4.65 -11.21
N GLU A 51 7.44 5.34 -10.08
CA GLU A 51 7.84 6.75 -9.95
C GLU A 51 9.35 6.92 -10.18
N ALA A 52 10.18 6.01 -9.65
CA ALA A 52 11.61 6.01 -9.88
C ALA A 52 11.98 5.77 -11.36
N ALA A 53 11.29 4.86 -12.04
CA ALA A 53 11.50 4.59 -13.47
C ALA A 53 11.06 5.79 -14.34
N GLU A 54 9.90 6.37 -14.04
CA GLU A 54 9.40 7.59 -14.72
C GLU A 54 10.36 8.77 -14.51
N ALA A 55 10.89 8.95 -13.29
CA ALA A 55 11.87 10.01 -13.00
C ALA A 55 13.23 9.80 -13.67
N ALA A 56 13.61 8.54 -13.93
CA ALA A 56 14.85 8.18 -14.60
C ALA A 56 14.73 8.13 -16.13
N ASP A 57 13.53 8.33 -16.70
CA ASP A 57 13.22 8.10 -18.12
C ASP A 57 13.64 6.68 -18.59
N ASP A 58 13.48 5.70 -17.69
CA ASP A 58 13.88 4.31 -17.91
C ASP A 58 12.64 3.47 -18.30
N GLU A 59 12.40 3.37 -19.61
CA GLU A 59 11.28 2.62 -20.17
C GLU A 59 11.33 1.12 -19.82
N GLU A 60 12.53 0.52 -19.75
CA GLU A 60 12.71 -0.89 -19.41
C GLU A 60 12.33 -1.16 -17.96
N ALA A 61 12.79 -0.30 -17.04
CA ALA A 61 12.40 -0.39 -15.63
C ALA A 61 10.90 -0.14 -15.42
N LEU A 62 10.30 0.76 -16.20
CA LEU A 62 8.86 1.03 -16.15
C LEU A 62 8.04 -0.17 -16.62
N GLU A 63 8.45 -0.81 -17.72
CA GLU A 63 7.84 -2.05 -18.20
C GLU A 63 7.99 -3.17 -17.16
N ALA A 64 9.19 -3.37 -16.62
CA ALA A 64 9.45 -4.36 -15.57
C ALA A 64 8.68 -4.10 -14.26
N ALA A 65 8.32 -2.85 -13.96
CA ALA A 65 7.49 -2.49 -12.81
C ALA A 65 5.98 -2.67 -13.05
N THR A 66 5.54 -2.69 -14.32
CA THR A 66 4.12 -2.72 -14.70
C THR A 66 3.68 -4.04 -15.35
N GLU A 67 4.61 -4.89 -15.80
CA GLU A 67 4.32 -6.17 -16.44
C GLU A 67 3.47 -7.09 -15.56
N VAL A 68 2.56 -7.87 -16.15
CA VAL A 68 1.78 -8.85 -15.41
C VAL A 68 2.52 -10.20 -15.44
N SER A 69 3.56 -10.33 -14.61
CA SER A 69 4.38 -11.53 -14.50
C SER A 69 4.47 -12.04 -13.04
N VAL A 70 4.72 -13.34 -12.88
CA VAL A 70 4.96 -13.96 -11.57
C VAL A 70 6.31 -13.50 -11.03
N GLU A 71 7.29 -13.34 -11.91
CA GLU A 71 8.64 -12.87 -11.63
C GLU A 71 8.63 -11.46 -11.02
N ARG A 72 7.87 -10.53 -11.63
CA ARG A 72 7.64 -9.20 -11.05
C ARG A 72 7.01 -9.31 -9.66
N LYS A 73 6.01 -10.16 -9.50
CA LYS A 73 5.31 -10.31 -8.21
C LYS A 73 6.22 -10.87 -7.11
N ILE A 74 7.09 -11.82 -7.43
CA ILE A 74 8.11 -12.33 -6.48
C ILE A 74 9.11 -11.22 -6.11
N ARG A 75 9.54 -10.42 -7.09
CA ARG A 75 10.42 -9.27 -6.85
C ARG A 75 9.76 -8.24 -5.94
N GLU A 76 8.48 -7.93 -6.17
CA GLU A 76 7.65 -7.06 -5.33
C GLU A 76 7.57 -7.57 -3.88
N TRP A 77 7.35 -8.88 -3.66
CA TRP A 77 7.36 -9.48 -2.33
C TRP A 77 8.70 -9.35 -1.62
N ARG A 78 9.80 -9.62 -2.33
CA ARG A 78 11.14 -9.50 -1.76
C ARG A 78 11.43 -8.06 -1.32
N TYR A 79 11.05 -7.08 -2.13
CA TYR A 79 11.19 -5.68 -1.77
C TYR A 79 10.28 -5.30 -0.60
N ALA A 80 9.02 -5.73 -0.58
CA ALA A 80 8.09 -5.42 0.50
C ALA A 80 8.59 -5.97 1.86
N LEU A 81 9.06 -7.22 1.89
CA LEU A 81 9.66 -7.84 3.07
C LEU A 81 10.91 -7.09 3.54
N ALA A 82 11.83 -6.80 2.63
CA ALA A 82 13.06 -6.08 2.95
C ALA A 82 12.78 -4.65 3.42
N TYR A 83 11.73 -4.02 2.90
CA TYR A 83 11.34 -2.66 3.24
C TYR A 83 10.80 -2.56 4.67
N GLU A 84 9.87 -3.44 5.03
CA GLU A 84 9.30 -3.49 6.38
C GLU A 84 10.39 -3.86 7.40
N GLU A 85 11.21 -4.87 7.12
CA GLU A 85 12.35 -5.23 7.99
C GLU A 85 13.29 -4.03 8.22
N ARG A 86 13.57 -3.26 7.17
CA ARG A 86 14.40 -2.05 7.27
C ARG A 86 13.74 -1.00 8.16
N LEU A 87 12.45 -0.74 7.99
CA LEU A 87 11.75 0.26 8.78
C LEU A 87 11.64 -0.17 10.25
N ASN A 88 11.32 -1.42 10.51
CA ASN A 88 11.29 -2.00 11.86
C ASN A 88 12.68 -1.92 12.52
N SER A 89 13.76 -2.14 11.77
CA SER A 89 15.12 -1.96 12.30
C SER A 89 15.47 -0.50 12.64
N ILE A 90 14.83 0.49 12.00
CA ILE A 90 15.12 1.92 12.23
C ILE A 90 14.23 2.49 13.33
N TYR A 91 12.94 2.17 13.30
CA TYR A 91 11.93 2.78 14.16
C TYR A 91 11.52 1.90 15.33
N GLY A 92 11.86 0.60 15.31
CA GLY A 92 11.43 -0.38 16.29
C GLY A 92 9.98 -0.83 16.08
N ASN A 93 9.52 -1.70 16.98
CA ASN A 93 8.18 -2.30 16.91
C ASN A 93 7.23 -1.77 18.00
N VAL A 94 7.65 -0.76 18.79
CA VAL A 94 6.89 -0.23 19.94
C VAL A 94 7.02 1.29 19.97
N CYS A 95 5.94 2.03 19.68
CA CYS A 95 5.92 3.50 19.68
C CYS A 95 4.69 4.12 20.34
N THR A 96 3.62 3.35 20.56
CA THR A 96 2.41 3.84 21.23
C THR A 96 2.01 2.88 22.35
N ASP A 97 1.67 3.43 23.52
CA ASP A 97 1.34 2.64 24.71
C ASP A 97 -0.04 1.96 24.62
N ALA A 98 -0.93 2.39 23.71
CA ALA A 98 -2.20 1.72 23.39
C ALA A 98 -2.91 2.33 22.16
N PRO A 99 -3.40 1.51 21.19
CA PRO A 99 -3.02 0.11 20.97
C PRO A 99 -1.51 0.02 20.65
N GLU A 100 -0.86 -1.09 20.97
CA GLU A 100 0.53 -1.32 20.57
C GLU A 100 0.58 -1.40 19.03
N VAL A 101 1.11 -0.36 18.40
CA VAL A 101 1.29 -0.29 16.95
C VAL A 101 2.78 -0.35 16.62
N ASP A 102 3.14 -1.18 15.63
CA ASP A 102 4.49 -1.28 15.10
C ASP A 102 4.90 0.03 14.38
N CYS A 103 6.06 0.59 14.74
CA CYS A 103 6.52 1.89 14.24
C CYS A 103 6.94 1.86 12.79
N GLY A 104 7.55 0.75 12.35
CA GLY A 104 7.87 0.61 10.95
C GLY A 104 6.59 0.51 10.12
N LYS A 105 5.56 -0.16 10.64
CA LYS A 105 4.23 -0.20 10.02
C LYS A 105 3.56 1.16 9.90
N GLU A 106 3.62 1.98 10.95
CA GLU A 106 3.13 3.37 10.87
C GLU A 106 3.83 4.14 9.76
N LYS A 107 5.15 3.96 9.60
CA LYS A 107 5.92 4.60 8.53
C LYS A 107 5.59 4.09 7.14
N VAL A 108 5.35 2.79 6.98
CA VAL A 108 4.82 2.23 5.73
C VAL A 108 3.51 2.89 5.36
N LEU A 109 2.57 2.97 6.32
CA LEU A 109 1.25 3.55 6.07
C LEU A 109 1.34 5.05 5.74
N GLU A 110 2.15 5.81 6.48
CA GLU A 110 2.40 7.24 6.22
C GLU A 110 2.89 7.47 4.79
N GLN A 111 3.92 6.71 4.38
CA GLN A 111 4.50 6.85 3.04
C GLN A 111 3.53 6.41 1.95
N TYR A 112 2.81 5.31 2.16
CA TYR A 112 1.78 4.87 1.24
C TYR A 112 0.71 5.94 1.05
N LEU A 113 0.19 6.52 2.14
CA LEU A 113 -0.83 7.56 2.07
C LEU A 113 -0.36 8.82 1.35
N ASN A 114 0.94 9.09 1.26
CA ASN A 114 1.49 10.25 0.55
C ASN A 114 1.63 10.04 -0.95
N ILE A 115 1.76 8.80 -1.44
CA ILE A 115 1.97 8.52 -2.86
C ILE A 115 0.83 7.72 -3.51
N ALA A 116 -0.07 7.15 -2.73
CA ALA A 116 -1.21 6.40 -3.25
C ALA A 116 -2.12 7.30 -4.10
N GLN A 117 -2.74 6.70 -5.10
CA GLN A 117 -3.62 7.40 -6.02
C GLN A 117 -5.06 7.39 -5.47
N PHE A 118 -5.62 8.56 -5.22
CA PHE A 118 -6.98 8.76 -4.67
C PHE A 118 -7.92 9.40 -5.71
N GLY A 119 -7.77 9.00 -6.97
CA GLY A 119 -8.54 9.50 -8.11
C GLY A 119 -7.68 9.81 -9.33
N THR A 120 -8.30 10.26 -10.41
CA THR A 120 -7.59 10.55 -11.66
C THR A 120 -6.56 11.67 -11.46
N ARG A 121 -5.27 11.30 -11.46
CA ARG A 121 -4.13 12.21 -11.23
C ARG A 121 -4.12 12.90 -9.87
N ILE A 122 -4.72 12.31 -8.85
CA ILE A 122 -4.68 12.80 -7.47
C ILE A 122 -3.84 11.82 -6.66
N TYR A 123 -2.67 12.25 -6.22
CA TYR A 123 -1.73 11.43 -5.44
C TYR A 123 -1.55 12.05 -4.05
N GLY A 124 -1.68 11.23 -3.02
CA GLY A 124 -1.56 11.65 -1.63
C GLY A 124 -2.91 11.98 -0.98
N VAL A 125 -3.08 11.53 0.27
CA VAL A 125 -4.32 11.66 1.03
C VAL A 125 -4.64 13.11 1.38
N GLU A 126 -3.62 13.93 1.64
CA GLU A 126 -3.80 15.38 1.87
C GLU A 126 -4.31 16.07 0.60
N ALA A 127 -3.71 15.77 -0.56
CA ALA A 127 -4.17 16.30 -1.83
C ALA A 127 -5.62 15.88 -2.12
N ALA A 128 -5.98 14.64 -1.80
CA ALA A 128 -7.35 14.14 -1.94
C ALA A 128 -8.33 14.86 -1.00
N ALA A 129 -7.98 15.05 0.28
CA ALA A 129 -8.80 15.74 1.26
C ALA A 129 -9.09 17.19 0.83
N GLN A 130 -8.05 17.89 0.36
CA GLN A 130 -8.17 19.25 -0.18
C GLN A 130 -9.02 19.27 -1.46
N TYR A 131 -8.81 18.32 -2.36
CA TYR A 131 -9.53 18.26 -3.63
C TYR A 131 -11.04 17.99 -3.45
N TYR A 132 -11.40 16.98 -2.66
CA TYR A 132 -12.80 16.56 -2.52
C TYR A 132 -13.58 17.36 -1.47
N PHE A 133 -12.92 17.87 -0.43
CA PHE A 133 -13.59 18.47 0.74
C PHE A 133 -13.04 19.83 1.17
N GLY A 134 -11.91 20.28 0.63
CA GLY A 134 -11.31 21.58 0.96
C GLY A 134 -10.82 21.69 2.40
N ILE A 135 -10.45 20.56 3.03
CA ILE A 135 -9.97 20.48 4.42
C ILE A 135 -8.68 19.66 4.50
N SER A 136 -7.96 19.78 5.62
CA SER A 136 -6.79 18.93 5.86
C SER A 136 -7.20 17.47 6.06
N ALA A 137 -6.33 16.54 5.65
CA ALA A 137 -6.53 15.10 5.89
C ALA A 137 -6.70 14.78 7.39
N ALA A 138 -6.08 15.57 8.28
CA ALA A 138 -6.22 15.42 9.72
C ALA A 138 -7.63 15.77 10.25
N GLU A 139 -8.41 16.53 9.48
CA GLU A 139 -9.75 16.99 9.85
C GLU A 139 -10.87 16.13 9.24
N LEU A 140 -10.52 15.10 8.46
CA LEU A 140 -11.49 14.20 7.84
C LEU A 140 -12.32 13.47 8.88
N ASN A 141 -13.64 13.55 8.76
CA ASN A 141 -14.52 12.68 9.51
C ASN A 141 -14.57 11.26 8.88
N ILE A 142 -15.17 10.31 9.60
CA ILE A 142 -15.23 8.90 9.17
C ILE A 142 -15.88 8.71 7.79
N VAL A 143 -16.89 9.51 7.44
CA VAL A 143 -17.60 9.40 6.16
C VAL A 143 -16.74 9.94 5.02
N GLN A 144 -16.04 11.06 5.24
CA GLN A 144 -15.12 11.63 4.25
C GLN A 144 -13.91 10.71 4.03
N ALA A 145 -13.33 10.17 5.11
CA ALA A 145 -12.24 9.20 5.01
C ALA A 145 -12.66 7.90 4.32
N ALA A 146 -13.88 7.40 4.59
CA ALA A 146 -14.43 6.24 3.90
C ALA A 146 -14.71 6.52 2.42
N THR A 147 -15.17 7.73 2.08
CA THR A 147 -15.36 8.16 0.69
C THR A 147 -14.05 8.14 -0.07
N ILE A 148 -12.99 8.78 0.46
CA ILE A 148 -11.66 8.77 -0.18
C ILE A 148 -11.12 7.35 -0.32
N ALA A 149 -11.31 6.51 0.70
CA ALA A 149 -10.88 5.12 0.67
C ALA A 149 -11.68 4.24 -0.31
N GLY A 150 -12.87 4.65 -0.76
CA GLY A 150 -13.63 3.93 -1.78
C GLY A 150 -13.33 4.39 -3.21
N ILE A 151 -12.50 5.43 -3.38
CA ILE A 151 -12.09 5.96 -4.69
C ILE A 151 -10.81 5.26 -5.19
N THR A 152 -10.02 4.68 -4.28
CA THR A 152 -8.79 3.94 -4.60
C THR A 152 -9.07 2.70 -5.44
#